data_AF-A0A1Z4R3C3-F1
#
_entry.id   AF-A0A1Z4R3C3-F1
#
_cell.length_a   1.000
_cell.length_b   1.000
_cell.length_c   1.000
_cell.angle_alpha   90.00
_cell.angle_beta   90.00
_cell.angle_gamma   90.00
#
_symmetry.space_group_name_H-M   'P 1'
#
loop_
_entity.id
_entity.type
_entity.pdbx_description
1 polymer ?
#
loop_
_entity_poly.entity_id
_entity_poly.type
_entity_poly.pdbx_seq_one_letter_code
_entity_poly.pdbx_strand_id
1 'polypeptide(L)'
;MECANGILACDNATKVKVEITIDEKTTNVELKAPLCITNKDVSISNQNARCWHFWGQTDGVTTFRHYACGVSAKYQPDPSLVNDGAWLVVDDVIQVGYHYFYWSGTHEGKTHARFLEAIERDQILPDGSGDCDNCNIAGCQIVITTEDGTVFNSKIGKKCSFDYSCDDNCPEEHVKCEKDSYPGYCCLPCASTAQKIHNLANRIK
;
A
#
# COMPACT_ATOMS: atom_id res chain seq x y z
N MET A 1 21.89 -14.70 5.77
CA MET A 1 21.84 -13.24 5.52
C MET A 1 21.09 -12.55 6.67
N GLU A 2 21.48 -11.33 7.08
CA GLU A 2 20.70 -10.52 8.05
C GLU A 2 19.81 -9.50 7.31
N CYS A 3 18.52 -9.45 7.65
CA CYS A 3 17.53 -8.55 7.05
C CYS A 3 16.93 -7.64 8.13
N ALA A 4 17.66 -6.59 8.51
CA ALA A 4 17.37 -5.81 9.72
C ALA A 4 16.04 -5.03 9.68
N ASN A 5 15.56 -4.64 8.49
CA ASN A 5 14.38 -3.78 8.32
C ASN A 5 13.39 -4.32 7.28
N GLY A 6 13.41 -5.63 7.00
CA GLY A 6 12.60 -6.22 5.94
C GLY A 6 12.19 -7.66 6.24
N ILE A 7 11.58 -8.31 5.25
CA ILE A 7 11.23 -9.72 5.29
C ILE A 7 12.34 -10.53 4.62
N LEU A 8 12.93 -11.45 5.37
CA LEU A 8 13.82 -12.47 4.82
C LEU A 8 12.98 -13.52 4.07
N ALA A 9 13.04 -13.49 2.74
CA ALA A 9 12.34 -14.41 1.87
C ALA A 9 13.25 -15.57 1.45
N CYS A 10 12.72 -16.78 1.62
CA CYS A 10 13.25 -18.02 1.04
C CYS A 10 14.70 -18.36 1.43
N ASP A 11 15.00 -18.34 2.74
CA ASP A 11 16.35 -18.55 3.29
C ASP A 11 17.05 -19.84 2.82
N ASN A 12 16.28 -20.86 2.43
CA ASN A 12 16.77 -22.17 1.99
C ASN A 12 16.45 -22.52 0.53
N ALA A 13 15.98 -21.56 -0.29
CA ALA A 13 15.69 -21.82 -1.70
C ALA A 13 16.86 -21.41 -2.60
N THR A 14 16.87 -21.91 -3.84
CA THR A 14 17.83 -21.43 -4.86
C THR A 14 17.32 -20.19 -5.59
N LYS A 15 16.00 -20.04 -5.66
CA LYS A 15 15.32 -18.96 -6.39
C LYS A 15 14.07 -18.50 -5.67
N VAL A 16 13.73 -17.24 -5.89
CA VAL A 16 12.51 -16.60 -5.42
C VAL A 16 11.88 -15.86 -6.58
N LYS A 17 10.58 -16.03 -6.75
CA LYS A 17 9.77 -15.16 -7.61
C LYS A 17 9.09 -14.15 -6.72
N VAL A 18 9.26 -12.88 -7.05
CA VAL A 18 8.62 -11.77 -6.34
C VAL A 18 7.67 -11.08 -7.30
N GLU A 19 6.42 -11.01 -6.90
CA GLU A 19 5.39 -10.20 -7.56
C GLU A 19 5.32 -8.85 -6.85
N ILE A 20 5.55 -7.76 -7.57
CA ILE A 20 5.54 -6.41 -7.03
C ILE A 20 4.42 -5.63 -7.72
N THR A 21 3.46 -5.13 -6.94
CA THR A 21 2.37 -4.30 -7.44
C THR A 21 2.55 -2.87 -6.96
N ILE A 22 2.62 -1.92 -7.90
CA ILE A 22 2.74 -0.48 -7.63
C ILE A 22 1.69 0.27 -8.44
N ASP A 23 0.81 1.01 -7.77
CA ASP A 23 -0.28 1.77 -8.40
C ASP A 23 -1.00 0.94 -9.49
N GLU A 24 -1.43 -0.27 -9.10
CA GLU A 24 -2.15 -1.25 -9.93
C GLU A 24 -1.31 -1.91 -11.05
N LYS A 25 -0.03 -1.54 -11.19
CA LYS A 25 0.88 -2.19 -12.15
C LYS A 25 1.71 -3.26 -11.46
N THR A 26 1.56 -4.48 -11.96
CA THR A 26 2.27 -5.65 -11.44
C THR A 26 3.51 -5.93 -12.27
N THR A 27 4.64 -6.21 -11.61
CA THR A 27 5.89 -6.68 -12.22
C THR A 27 6.36 -7.93 -11.50
N ASN A 28 6.77 -8.93 -12.27
CA ASN A 28 7.32 -10.18 -11.76
C ASN A 28 8.82 -10.20 -11.97
N VAL A 29 9.57 -10.56 -10.93
CA VAL A 29 11.02 -10.75 -11.00
C VAL A 29 11.41 -12.08 -10.36
N GLU A 30 12.29 -12.82 -11.04
CA GLU A 30 12.91 -14.03 -10.50
C GLU A 30 14.34 -13.71 -10.13
N LEU A 31 14.70 -13.98 -8.87
CA LEU A 31 16.01 -13.65 -8.30
C LEU A 31 16.56 -14.85 -7.52
N LYS A 32 17.88 -14.86 -7.31
CA LYS A 32 18.54 -15.88 -6.51
C LYS A 32 18.22 -15.66 -5.02
N ALA A 33 17.82 -16.72 -4.32
CA ALA A 33 17.64 -16.67 -2.88
C ALA A 33 18.97 -16.74 -2.12
N PRO A 34 19.01 -16.29 -0.85
CA PRO A 34 17.92 -15.65 -0.11
C PRO A 34 17.75 -14.16 -0.47
N LEU A 35 16.55 -13.61 -0.24
CA LEU A 35 16.24 -12.19 -0.48
C LEU A 35 15.80 -11.48 0.81
N CYS A 36 16.16 -10.21 0.93
CA CYS A 36 15.62 -9.29 1.93
C CYS A 36 14.72 -8.29 1.21
N ILE A 37 13.41 -8.35 1.45
CA ILE A 37 12.42 -7.48 0.81
C ILE A 37 11.94 -6.45 1.82
N THR A 38 12.12 -5.17 1.52
CA THR A 38 11.71 -4.05 2.38
C THR A 38 10.69 -3.18 1.66
N ASN A 39 9.61 -2.81 2.35
CA ASN A 39 8.72 -1.74 1.90
C ASN A 39 9.13 -0.45 2.61
N LYS A 40 9.58 0.55 1.86
CA LYS A 40 10.00 1.85 2.39
C LYS A 40 8.95 2.90 2.10
N ASP A 41 8.52 3.61 3.13
CA ASP A 41 7.75 4.85 2.95
C ASP A 41 8.66 5.92 2.31
N VAL A 42 8.18 6.54 1.24
CA VAL A 42 8.92 7.57 0.50
C VAL A 42 8.02 8.76 0.18
N SER A 43 8.63 9.94 0.10
CA SER A 43 7.96 11.16 -0.34
C SER A 43 7.99 11.27 -1.86
N ILE A 44 6.83 11.22 -2.52
CA ILE A 44 6.73 11.38 -3.97
C ILE A 44 6.56 12.87 -4.30
N SER A 45 7.58 13.45 -4.93
CA SER A 45 7.45 14.73 -5.63
C SER A 45 6.65 14.51 -6.92
N ASN A 46 5.33 14.49 -6.80
CA ASN A 46 4.44 14.39 -7.95
C ASN A 46 4.19 15.80 -8.52
N GLN A 47 4.60 16.05 -9.77
CA GLN A 47 4.38 17.34 -10.45
C GLN A 47 2.88 17.69 -10.60
N ASN A 48 2.00 16.68 -10.55
CA ASN A 48 0.55 16.87 -10.62
C ASN A 48 -0.10 17.07 -9.25
N ALA A 49 0.65 16.90 -8.15
CA ALA A 49 0.12 17.18 -6.82
C ALA A 49 -0.04 18.68 -6.63
N ARG A 50 -1.20 19.07 -6.08
CA ARG A 50 -1.55 20.45 -5.75
C ARG A 50 -1.90 20.52 -4.27
N CYS A 51 -1.74 21.70 -3.69
CA CYS A 51 -2.37 22.01 -2.41
C CYS A 51 -3.81 22.41 -2.70
N TRP A 52 -4.75 21.68 -2.10
CA TRP A 52 -6.18 21.94 -2.19
C TRP A 52 -6.64 22.71 -0.98
N HIS A 53 -7.40 23.77 -1.21
CA HIS A 53 -7.99 24.60 -0.18
C HIS A 53 -9.49 24.34 -0.11
N PHE A 54 -9.90 23.76 1.00
CA PHE A 54 -11.29 23.59 1.37
C PHE A 54 -11.67 24.71 2.33
N TRP A 55 -12.77 25.40 2.03
CA TRP A 55 -13.29 26.41 2.94
C TRP A 55 -14.81 26.50 2.84
N GLY A 56 -15.39 27.10 3.87
CA GLY A 56 -16.81 27.36 3.93
C GLY A 56 -17.11 28.72 4.51
N GLN A 57 -18.28 29.24 4.16
CA GLN A 57 -18.77 30.52 4.63
C GLN A 57 -20.19 30.42 5.18
N THR A 58 -20.43 31.25 6.18
CA THR A 58 -21.76 31.51 6.76
C THR A 58 -21.95 33.00 6.84
N ASP A 59 -23.02 33.51 6.23
CA ASP A 59 -23.34 34.95 6.22
C ASP A 59 -22.15 35.84 5.78
N GLY A 60 -21.37 35.35 4.80
CA GLY A 60 -20.18 36.03 4.28
C GLY A 60 -18.91 35.91 5.14
N VAL A 61 -18.97 35.18 6.26
CA VAL A 61 -17.83 34.94 7.16
C VAL A 61 -17.28 33.54 6.97
N THR A 62 -15.96 33.42 6.77
CA THR A 62 -15.29 32.11 6.65
C THR A 62 -15.40 31.35 7.97
N THR A 63 -16.05 30.19 7.95
CA THR A 63 -16.29 29.37 9.13
C THR A 63 -15.27 28.26 9.32
N PHE A 64 -14.59 27.85 8.25
CA PHE A 64 -13.45 26.95 8.33
C PHE A 64 -12.52 27.11 7.12
N ARG A 65 -11.27 26.67 7.31
CA ARG A 65 -10.30 26.43 6.25
C ARG A 65 -9.60 25.11 6.54
N HIS A 66 -9.34 24.33 5.51
CA HIS A 66 -8.56 23.10 5.57
C HIS A 66 -7.73 22.97 4.31
N TYR A 67 -6.47 22.63 4.48
CA TYR A 67 -5.50 22.49 3.40
C TYR A 67 -5.01 21.05 3.35
N ALA A 68 -4.98 20.47 2.16
CA ALA A 68 -4.53 19.11 1.97
C ALA A 68 -3.81 18.94 0.63
N CYS A 69 -2.74 18.15 0.64
CA CYS A 69 -1.94 17.85 -0.54
C CYS A 69 -2.46 16.61 -1.26
N GLY A 70 -2.66 16.69 -2.57
CA GLY A 70 -3.00 15.51 -3.38
C GLY A 70 -3.15 15.82 -4.87
N VAL A 71 -3.43 14.79 -5.66
CA VAL A 71 -3.66 14.92 -7.11
C VAL A 71 -5.09 15.39 -7.39
N SER A 72 -6.04 14.94 -6.57
CA SER A 72 -7.46 15.26 -6.71
C SER A 72 -8.09 15.55 -5.36
N ALA A 73 -9.07 16.45 -5.37
CA ALA A 73 -9.89 16.78 -4.21
C ALA A 73 -11.36 16.87 -4.60
N LYS A 74 -12.26 16.48 -3.69
CA LYS A 74 -13.70 16.61 -3.86
C LYS A 74 -14.41 16.75 -2.52
N TYR A 75 -15.60 17.33 -2.57
CA TYR A 75 -16.61 17.15 -1.54
C TYR A 75 -17.39 15.88 -1.85
N GLN A 76 -17.44 14.92 -0.94
CA GLN A 76 -18.25 13.72 -1.08
C GLN A 76 -19.49 13.84 -0.19
N PRO A 77 -20.70 14.07 -0.76
CA PRO A 77 -21.93 14.12 0.02
C PRO A 77 -22.17 12.83 0.80
N ASP A 78 -22.68 12.95 2.02
CA ASP A 78 -23.05 11.83 2.87
C ASP A 78 -24.36 12.15 3.60
N PRO A 79 -25.48 11.47 3.26
CA PRO A 79 -26.79 11.69 3.87
C PRO A 79 -26.85 11.37 5.38
N SER A 80 -25.86 10.64 5.92
CA SER A 80 -25.77 10.37 7.36
C SER A 80 -25.24 11.58 8.14
N LEU A 81 -24.62 12.54 7.46
CA LEU A 81 -24.20 13.80 8.05
C LEU A 81 -25.39 14.76 8.15
N VAL A 82 -25.36 15.62 9.17
CA VAL A 82 -26.40 16.62 9.40
C VAL A 82 -26.54 17.55 8.18
N ASN A 83 -27.77 17.81 7.73
CA ASN A 83 -28.11 18.71 6.64
C ASN A 83 -27.42 18.40 5.29
N ASP A 84 -27.39 17.13 4.88
CA ASP A 84 -26.78 16.68 3.60
C ASP A 84 -25.31 17.12 3.46
N GLY A 85 -24.56 16.93 4.54
CA GLY A 85 -23.15 17.31 4.62
C GLY A 85 -22.24 16.55 3.65
N ALA A 86 -20.97 16.92 3.63
CA ALA A 86 -19.95 16.25 2.83
C ALA A 86 -18.62 16.09 3.55
N TRP A 87 -17.97 14.99 3.23
CA TRP A 87 -16.58 14.73 3.58
C TRP A 87 -15.64 15.50 2.65
N LEU A 88 -14.52 15.96 3.22
CA LEU A 88 -13.38 16.45 2.45
C LEU A 88 -12.57 15.23 2.03
N VAL A 89 -12.45 14.98 0.73
CA VAL A 89 -11.75 13.79 0.22
C VAL A 89 -10.61 14.24 -0.67
N VAL A 90 -9.41 13.74 -0.40
CA VAL A 90 -8.21 13.95 -1.22
C VAL A 90 -7.61 12.61 -1.59
N ASP A 91 -7.41 12.38 -2.89
CA ASP A 91 -6.91 11.11 -3.44
C ASP A 91 -7.66 9.87 -2.89
N ASP A 92 -8.99 9.99 -2.82
CA ASP A 92 -9.93 9.00 -2.29
C ASP A 92 -9.76 8.66 -0.79
N VAL A 93 -8.99 9.48 -0.06
CA VAL A 93 -8.85 9.41 1.40
C VAL A 93 -9.66 10.52 2.04
N ILE A 94 -10.57 10.15 2.95
CA ILE A 94 -11.31 11.11 3.78
C ILE A 94 -10.31 11.83 4.69
N GLN A 95 -10.29 13.16 4.62
CA GLN A 95 -9.49 13.98 5.50
C GLN A 95 -10.20 14.05 6.85
N VAL A 96 -9.76 13.20 7.78
CA VAL A 96 -10.35 13.11 9.11
C VAL A 96 -9.65 14.08 10.07
N GLY A 97 -10.44 15.03 10.58
CA GLY A 97 -10.06 15.85 11.74
C GLY A 97 -11.29 16.05 12.60
N TYR A 98 -11.15 15.97 13.92
CA TYR A 98 -12.25 16.07 14.90
C TYR A 98 -13.07 17.37 14.82
N HIS A 99 -12.69 18.31 13.94
CA HIS A 99 -13.25 19.65 13.82
C HIS A 99 -13.93 19.95 12.47
N TYR A 100 -13.94 19.02 11.52
CA TYR A 100 -14.35 19.33 10.14
C TYR A 100 -15.34 18.31 9.58
N PHE A 101 -16.58 18.29 10.08
CA PHE A 101 -17.73 17.83 9.30
C PHE A 101 -18.36 19.06 8.68
N TYR A 102 -18.48 19.11 7.35
CA TYR A 102 -19.01 20.29 6.69
C TYR A 102 -20.42 20.04 6.15
N TRP A 103 -21.34 20.96 6.44
CA TRP A 103 -22.67 20.95 5.85
C TRP A 103 -22.84 22.10 4.86
N SER A 104 -23.44 21.83 3.70
CA SER A 104 -23.91 22.87 2.77
C SER A 104 -25.43 22.98 2.84
N GLY A 105 -25.97 24.15 3.18
CA GLY A 105 -27.42 24.34 3.35
C GLY A 105 -27.80 25.40 4.40
N THR A 106 -29.07 25.50 4.74
CA THR A 106 -29.57 26.44 5.77
C THR A 106 -29.76 25.73 7.12
N HIS A 107 -29.19 26.27 8.20
CA HIS A 107 -29.41 25.79 9.58
C HIS A 107 -29.57 26.99 10.49
N GLU A 108 -30.52 26.93 11.43
CA GLU A 108 -30.81 28.05 12.35
C GLU A 108 -30.99 29.41 11.64
N GLY A 109 -31.51 29.39 10.41
CA GLY A 109 -31.72 30.59 9.58
C GLY A 109 -30.47 31.15 8.90
N LYS A 110 -29.30 30.53 9.06
CA LYS A 110 -28.04 30.93 8.42
C LYS A 110 -27.74 30.07 7.21
N THR A 111 -27.19 30.65 6.15
CA THR A 111 -26.83 29.94 4.92
C THR A 111 -25.36 29.56 4.93
N HIS A 112 -25.06 28.29 4.71
CA HIS A 112 -23.69 27.74 4.72
C HIS A 112 -23.29 27.25 3.32
N ALA A 113 -22.20 27.79 2.77
CA ALA A 113 -21.69 27.47 1.44
C ALA A 113 -20.27 26.87 1.49
N ARG A 114 -20.03 25.80 0.71
CA ARG A 114 -18.71 25.15 0.55
C ARG A 114 -18.02 25.57 -0.73
N PHE A 115 -16.70 25.65 -0.66
CA PHE A 115 -15.84 26.04 -1.77
C PHE A 115 -14.59 25.17 -1.79
N LEU A 116 -14.16 24.79 -3.00
CA LEU A 116 -12.94 24.03 -3.23
C LEU A 116 -12.20 24.66 -4.40
N GLU A 117 -10.91 24.90 -4.19
CA GLU A 117 -10.02 25.37 -5.24
C GLU A 117 -8.62 24.79 -5.06
N ALA A 118 -7.88 24.72 -6.17
CA ALA A 118 -6.45 24.46 -6.13
C ALA A 118 -5.71 25.78 -5.94
N ILE A 119 -4.74 25.81 -5.03
CA ILE A 119 -3.88 26.98 -4.81
C ILE A 119 -2.52 26.73 -5.47
N GLU A 120 -2.04 27.73 -6.22
CA GLU A 120 -0.67 27.72 -6.76
C GLU A 120 0.34 28.04 -5.66
N ARG A 121 1.50 27.34 -5.67
CA ARG A 121 2.53 27.47 -4.62
C ARG A 121 3.02 28.90 -4.39
N ASP A 122 2.96 29.73 -5.43
CA ASP A 122 3.51 31.09 -5.36
C ASP A 122 2.57 32.07 -4.64
N GLN A 123 1.32 31.65 -4.34
CA GLN A 123 0.38 32.41 -3.52
C GLN A 123 0.55 32.04 -2.04
N ILE A 124 1.68 32.43 -1.44
CA ILE A 124 1.88 32.36 0.00
C ILE A 124 0.86 33.31 0.65
N LEU A 125 -0.21 32.78 1.23
CA LEU A 125 -1.12 33.55 2.07
C LEU A 125 -0.52 33.65 3.48
N PRO A 126 -0.21 34.86 3.97
CA PRO A 126 0.45 35.06 5.25
C PRO A 126 -0.55 35.07 6.40
N ASP A 127 -1.39 34.03 6.56
CA ASP A 127 -2.12 33.77 7.80
C ASP A 127 -3.01 32.51 7.74
N GLY A 128 -2.71 31.56 8.63
CA GLY A 128 -3.67 30.54 9.08
C GLY A 128 -3.27 29.09 8.82
N SER A 129 -2.24 28.62 9.53
CA SER A 129 -2.12 27.22 10.04
C SER A 129 -2.33 26.03 9.10
N GLY A 130 -2.19 26.19 7.78
CA GLY A 130 -2.25 25.07 6.84
C GLY A 130 -1.38 25.33 5.63
N ASP A 131 -0.07 25.37 5.82
CA ASP A 131 0.84 25.31 4.69
C ASP A 131 0.95 23.85 4.24
N CYS A 132 0.74 23.57 2.95
CA CYS A 132 1.16 22.30 2.35
C CYS A 132 2.67 22.36 2.08
N ASP A 133 3.46 22.70 3.10
CA ASP A 133 4.91 22.85 3.01
C ASP A 133 5.49 21.53 2.51
N ASN A 134 5.98 21.55 1.26
CA ASN A 134 6.35 20.37 0.49
C ASN A 134 5.19 19.37 0.33
N CYS A 135 4.23 19.70 -0.55
CA CYS A 135 3.20 18.80 -1.06
C CYS A 135 3.80 17.56 -1.76
N ASN A 136 4.38 16.70 -0.94
CA ASN A 136 4.90 15.39 -1.23
C ASN A 136 3.80 14.42 -0.86
N ILE A 137 3.41 13.59 -1.81
CA ILE A 137 2.42 12.56 -1.53
C ILE A 137 3.18 11.42 -0.85
N ALA A 138 2.67 10.95 0.28
CA ALA A 138 3.16 9.73 0.89
C ALA A 138 3.03 8.59 -0.12
N GLY A 139 4.12 7.92 -0.38
CA GLY A 139 4.18 6.77 -1.24
C GLY A 139 5.10 5.73 -0.65
N CYS A 140 5.39 4.73 -1.46
CA CYS A 140 6.14 3.57 -1.06
C CYS A 140 7.07 3.13 -2.17
N GLN A 141 8.09 2.39 -1.79
CA GLN A 141 9.04 1.75 -2.68
C GLN A 141 9.37 0.36 -2.14
N ILE A 142 9.22 -0.66 -2.97
CA ILE A 142 9.72 -2.01 -2.66
C ILE A 142 11.20 -2.08 -3.04
N VAL A 143 12.03 -2.44 -2.07
CA VAL A 143 13.47 -2.63 -2.24
C VAL A 143 13.79 -4.09 -1.96
N ILE A 144 14.39 -4.77 -2.92
CA ILE A 144 14.82 -6.16 -2.79
C ILE A 144 16.34 -6.18 -2.76
N THR A 145 16.91 -6.78 -1.72
CA THR A 145 18.35 -6.96 -1.57
C THR A 145 18.69 -8.45 -1.58
N THR A 146 19.57 -8.86 -2.47
CA THR A 146 20.10 -10.23 -2.55
C THR A 146 21.23 -10.43 -1.55
N GLU A 147 21.60 -11.68 -1.29
CA GLU A 147 22.70 -12.03 -0.36
C GLU A 147 24.06 -11.39 -0.72
N ASP A 148 24.35 -11.20 -2.01
CA ASP A 148 25.58 -10.54 -2.47
C ASP A 148 25.53 -9.00 -2.34
N GLY A 149 24.42 -8.44 -1.84
CA GLY A 149 24.21 -7.01 -1.65
C GLY A 149 23.67 -6.29 -2.89
N THR A 150 23.36 -7.00 -3.98
CA THR A 150 22.71 -6.38 -5.14
C THR A 150 21.32 -5.86 -4.76
N VAL A 151 21.04 -4.60 -5.10
CA VAL A 151 19.76 -3.95 -4.78
C VAL A 151 18.92 -3.80 -6.03
N PHE A 152 17.77 -4.46 -6.04
CA PHE A 152 16.71 -4.22 -7.01
C PHE A 152 15.71 -3.22 -6.42
N ASN A 153 15.68 -2.03 -7.02
CA ASN A 153 14.72 -0.99 -6.65
C ASN A 153 13.51 -1.08 -7.57
N SER A 154 12.34 -1.33 -6.99
CA SER A 154 11.10 -1.13 -7.71
C SER A 154 10.84 0.37 -7.93
N LYS A 155 9.81 0.65 -8.74
CA LYS A 155 9.33 2.03 -8.94
C LYS A 155 8.80 2.59 -7.61
N ILE A 156 8.57 3.89 -7.59
CA ILE A 156 7.90 4.57 -6.48
C ILE A 156 6.43 4.76 -6.87
N GLY A 157 5.50 4.52 -5.95
CA GLY A 157 4.07 4.75 -6.17
C GLY A 157 3.30 4.98 -4.87
N LYS A 158 2.01 5.30 -4.95
CA LYS A 158 1.17 5.58 -3.78
C LYS A 158 0.79 4.31 -3.03
N LYS A 159 0.53 3.23 -3.77
CA LYS A 159 0.16 1.92 -3.20
C LYS A 159 1.17 0.89 -3.65
N CYS A 160 1.76 0.19 -2.69
CA CYS A 160 2.72 -0.88 -2.94
C CYS A 160 2.29 -2.11 -2.17
N SER A 161 2.24 -3.23 -2.88
CA SER A 161 2.19 -4.54 -2.27
C SER A 161 3.20 -5.42 -2.96
N PHE A 162 3.64 -6.45 -2.27
CA PHE A 162 4.43 -7.51 -2.86
C PHE A 162 3.98 -8.84 -2.31
N ASP A 163 4.17 -9.86 -3.12
CA ASP A 163 4.09 -11.25 -2.72
C ASP A 163 5.35 -11.97 -3.21
N TYR A 164 5.69 -13.09 -2.58
CA TYR A 164 6.83 -13.88 -3.00
C TYR A 164 6.56 -15.37 -2.85
N SER A 165 7.04 -16.12 -3.83
CA SER A 165 7.06 -17.58 -3.79
C SER A 165 8.50 -18.07 -3.90
N CYS A 166 8.89 -18.94 -2.98
CA CYS A 166 10.15 -19.68 -3.07
C CYS A 166 9.97 -20.80 -4.08
N ASP A 167 10.96 -21.06 -4.95
CA ASP A 167 10.85 -22.19 -5.87
C ASP A 167 10.70 -23.51 -5.07
N ASP A 168 9.54 -24.16 -5.30
CA ASP A 168 8.97 -25.33 -4.65
C ASP A 168 9.74 -26.66 -4.89
N ASN A 169 11.07 -26.63 -4.96
CA ASN A 169 11.81 -27.86 -5.24
C ASN A 169 12.02 -28.68 -3.98
N CYS A 170 11.30 -29.81 -3.94
CA CYS A 170 11.72 -30.91 -3.10
C CYS A 170 13.16 -31.30 -3.45
N PRO A 171 14.00 -31.64 -2.45
CA PRO A 171 15.39 -32.02 -2.70
C PRO A 171 15.48 -33.14 -3.74
N GLU A 172 16.66 -33.34 -4.35
CA GLU A 172 16.88 -34.55 -5.16
C GLU A 172 16.48 -35.80 -4.36
N GLU A 173 15.92 -36.80 -5.06
CA GLU A 173 15.30 -38.00 -4.48
C GLU A 173 14.04 -37.77 -3.62
N HIS A 174 13.40 -36.60 -3.70
CA HIS A 174 12.12 -36.34 -3.04
C HIS A 174 11.02 -35.98 -4.04
N VAL A 175 9.78 -36.41 -3.76
CA VAL A 175 8.58 -36.08 -4.55
C VAL A 175 7.69 -35.11 -3.77
N LYS A 176 7.17 -34.09 -4.47
CA LYS A 176 6.21 -33.13 -3.92
C LYS A 176 4.84 -33.79 -3.75
N CYS A 177 4.25 -33.67 -2.55
CA CYS A 177 2.93 -34.19 -2.22
C CYS A 177 2.08 -33.07 -1.63
N GLU A 178 0.93 -32.77 -2.24
CA GLU A 178 0.06 -31.67 -1.81
C GLU A 178 -0.57 -31.93 -0.43
N LYS A 179 -0.79 -30.86 0.34
CA LYS A 179 -1.47 -30.88 1.63
C LYS A 179 -2.29 -29.62 1.84
N ASP A 180 -3.44 -29.76 2.51
CA ASP A 180 -4.33 -28.64 2.86
C ASP A 180 -3.75 -27.70 3.95
N SER A 181 -2.58 -28.04 4.50
CA SER A 181 -1.90 -27.30 5.56
C SER A 181 -0.61 -26.67 5.03
N TYR A 182 -0.31 -25.43 5.43
CA TYR A 182 0.92 -24.70 5.09
C TYR A 182 2.18 -25.58 5.33
N PRO A 183 3.12 -25.72 4.36
CA PRO A 183 3.33 -24.88 3.17
C PRO A 183 2.54 -25.29 1.91
N GLY A 184 1.46 -26.06 2.02
CA GLY A 184 0.65 -26.50 0.87
C GLY A 184 1.17 -27.78 0.21
N TYR A 185 2.35 -28.25 0.64
CA TYR A 185 2.94 -29.50 0.19
C TYR A 185 3.91 -30.07 1.23
N CYS A 186 4.27 -31.35 1.08
CA CYS A 186 5.40 -31.97 1.75
C CYS A 186 6.31 -32.67 0.73
N CYS A 187 7.58 -32.77 1.06
CA CYS A 187 8.56 -33.50 0.26
C CYS A 187 8.74 -34.90 0.82
N LEU A 188 8.36 -35.92 0.06
CA LEU A 188 8.47 -37.32 0.45
C LEU A 188 9.73 -37.93 -0.14
N PRO A 189 10.63 -38.54 0.66
CA PRO A 189 11.81 -39.22 0.14
C PRO A 189 11.39 -40.46 -0.67
N CYS A 190 11.78 -40.52 -1.94
CA CYS A 190 11.42 -41.58 -2.88
C CYS A 190 11.91 -42.95 -2.39
N ALA A 191 13.17 -43.07 -1.96
CA ALA A 191 13.77 -44.33 -1.52
C ALA A 191 13.06 -44.91 -0.28
N SER A 192 12.84 -44.11 0.76
CA SER A 192 12.18 -44.58 1.99
C SER A 192 10.71 -44.90 1.75
N THR A 193 10.03 -44.12 0.90
CA THR A 193 8.61 -44.30 0.60
C THR A 193 8.41 -45.57 -0.24
N ALA A 194 9.24 -45.82 -1.25
CA ALA A 194 9.23 -47.05 -2.03
C ALA A 194 9.46 -48.29 -1.15
N GLN A 195 10.41 -48.23 -0.21
CA GLN A 195 10.69 -49.35 0.70
C GLN A 195 9.51 -49.65 1.64
N LYS A 196 8.82 -48.61 2.13
CA LYS A 196 7.57 -48.79 2.92
C LYS A 196 6.46 -49.43 2.11
N ILE A 197 6.29 -49.02 0.84
CA ILE A 197 5.30 -49.61 -0.08
C ILE A 197 5.61 -51.09 -0.32
N HIS A 198 6.89 -51.44 -0.61
CA HIS A 198 7.31 -52.84 -0.77
C HIS A 198 7.07 -53.68 0.49
N ASN A 199 7.36 -53.14 1.67
CA ASN A 199 7.14 -53.83 2.93
C ASN A 199 5.64 -54.03 3.22
N LEU A 200 4.78 -53.08 2.85
CA LEU A 200 3.33 -53.27 2.94
C LEU A 200 2.84 -54.34 1.96
N ALA A 201 3.27 -54.28 0.70
CA ALA A 201 2.88 -55.24 -0.32
C ALA A 201 3.23 -56.69 0.06
N ASN A 202 4.36 -56.90 0.73
CA ASN A 202 4.77 -58.21 1.22
C ASN A 202 3.95 -58.72 2.43
N ARG A 203 3.23 -57.86 3.14
CA ARG A 203 2.39 -58.22 4.30
C ARG A 203 0.92 -58.46 3.96
N ILE A 204 0.49 -58.10 2.75
CA ILE A 204 -0.89 -58.29 2.25
C ILE A 204 -0.98 -59.56 1.35
N LYS A 205 0.05 -60.41 1.40
CA LYS A 205 0.01 -61.80 0.89
C LYS A 205 -0.44 -62.75 1.98
#